data_AF-A0AAX1CHU2-F1
#
_entry.id   AF-A0AAX1CHU2-F1
#
_cell.length_a   1.000
_cell.length_b   1.000
_cell.length_c   1.000
_cell.angle_alpha   90.00
_cell.angle_beta   90.00
_cell.angle_gamma   90.00
#
_symmetry.space_group_name_H-M   'P 1'
#
loop_
_entity.id
_entity.type
_entity.pdbx_description
1 polymer ?
#
loop_
_entity_poly.entity_id
_entity_poly.type
_entity_poly.pdbx_seq_one_letter_code
_entity_poly.pdbx_strand_id
1 'polypeptide(L)'
;MLIAECPAPHLPASVESALRAIAASVARDRAWQGMGTVAFSLDDRTGVFRVILAESRPRSGAAVADFEPVAAHALEVRIDGCADRHMPCTHLLVCGATRGEALRRAYRALSEMPGPAGVDRAFLMNRIASRAYCTGLTGTRLDQAVG
;
A
#
# COMPACT_ATOMS: atom_id res chain seq x y z
N MET A 1 -6.40 6.37 -1.03
CA MET A 1 -6.06 4.94 -1.19
C MET A 1 -6.62 4.21 0.02
N LEU A 2 -7.39 3.13 -0.18
CA LEU A 2 -8.03 2.42 0.94
C LEU A 2 -7.16 1.29 1.50
N ILE A 3 -6.33 0.66 0.66
CA ILE A 3 -5.46 -0.45 1.04
C ILE A 3 -4.10 -0.27 0.36
N ALA A 4 -3.00 -0.39 1.12
CA ALA A 4 -1.62 -0.46 0.67
C ALA A 4 -1.05 -1.84 0.99
N GLU A 5 -0.22 -2.41 0.10
CA GLU A 5 0.51 -3.64 0.39
C GLU A 5 1.98 -3.52 -0.01
N CYS A 6 2.86 -4.16 0.76
CA CYS A 6 4.29 -4.26 0.49
C CYS A 6 4.75 -5.69 0.76
N PRO A 7 5.55 -6.31 -0.12
CA PRO A 7 5.85 -5.88 -1.50
C PRO A 7 4.61 -5.95 -2.41
N ALA A 8 4.72 -5.38 -3.62
CA ALA A 8 3.69 -5.45 -4.65
C ALA A 8 3.57 -6.90 -5.19
N PRO A 9 2.42 -7.57 -5.06
CA PRO A 9 2.32 -9.03 -5.19
C PRO A 9 2.57 -9.58 -6.60
N HIS A 10 2.35 -8.79 -7.64
CA HIS A 10 2.49 -9.22 -9.04
C HIS A 10 3.53 -8.44 -9.81
N LEU A 11 4.28 -7.59 -9.13
CA LEU A 11 5.31 -6.83 -9.80
C LEU A 11 6.46 -7.79 -10.15
N PRO A 12 6.78 -7.98 -11.44
CA PRO A 12 7.93 -8.82 -11.79
C PRO A 12 9.19 -8.21 -11.18
N ALA A 13 10.09 -9.06 -10.65
CA ALA A 13 11.32 -8.60 -9.98
C ALA A 13 12.19 -7.68 -10.86
N SER A 14 12.17 -7.87 -12.18
CA SER A 14 12.84 -6.99 -13.14
C SER A 14 12.22 -5.60 -13.20
N VAL A 15 10.89 -5.51 -13.19
CA VAL A 15 10.17 -4.23 -13.16
C VAL A 15 10.39 -3.56 -11.81
N GLU A 16 10.28 -4.29 -10.70
CA GLU A 16 10.57 -3.76 -9.37
C GLU A 16 11.99 -3.18 -9.28
N SER A 17 12.98 -3.91 -9.79
CA SER A 17 14.37 -3.46 -9.82
C SER A 17 14.52 -2.18 -10.66
N ALA A 18 13.85 -2.10 -11.81
CA ALA A 18 13.85 -0.91 -12.65
C ALA A 18 13.21 0.31 -11.95
N LEU A 19 12.06 0.11 -11.29
CA LEU A 19 11.39 1.17 -10.52
C LEU A 19 12.28 1.67 -9.38
N ARG A 20 12.93 0.77 -8.65
CA ARG A 20 13.88 1.12 -7.57
C ARG A 20 15.07 1.91 -8.10
N ALA A 21 15.66 1.49 -9.23
CA ALA A 21 16.77 2.20 -9.87
C ALA A 21 16.38 3.62 -10.30
N ILE A 22 15.18 3.78 -10.87
CA ILE A 22 14.66 5.09 -11.30
C ILE A 22 14.36 5.97 -10.08
N ALA A 23 13.75 5.43 -9.02
CA ALA A 23 13.51 6.16 -7.79
C ALA A 23 14.83 6.67 -7.17
N ALA A 24 15.87 5.82 -7.16
CA ALA A 24 17.20 6.20 -6.70
C ALA A 24 17.86 7.27 -7.61
N SER A 25 17.64 7.22 -8.93
CA SER A 25 18.11 8.28 -9.83
C SER A 25 17.43 9.60 -9.53
N VAL A 26 16.10 9.61 -9.43
CA VAL A 26 15.32 10.82 -9.12
C VAL A 26 15.76 11.46 -7.80
N ALA A 27 16.01 10.65 -6.76
CA ALA A 27 16.49 11.14 -5.48
C ALA A 27 17.88 11.78 -5.59
N ARG A 28 18.80 11.18 -6.36
CA ARG A 28 20.15 11.73 -6.61
C ARG A 28 20.09 13.01 -7.44
N ASP A 29 19.36 13.00 -8.55
CA ASP A 29 19.25 14.14 -9.48
C ASP A 29 18.62 15.37 -8.82
N ARG A 30 17.75 15.15 -7.82
CA ARG A 30 17.13 16.21 -7.01
C ARG A 30 17.84 16.49 -5.68
N ALA A 31 19.00 15.89 -5.45
CA ALA A 31 19.83 16.06 -4.25
C ALA A 31 19.05 15.87 -2.92
N TRP A 32 18.18 14.87 -2.84
CA TRP A 32 17.38 14.60 -1.65
C TRP A 32 18.26 14.32 -0.42
N GLN A 33 18.00 15.04 0.67
CA GLN A 33 18.79 14.98 1.91
C GLN A 33 18.16 14.09 2.99
N GLY A 34 17.05 13.42 2.70
CA GLY A 34 16.27 12.63 3.66
C GLY A 34 15.38 11.60 2.96
N MET A 35 14.40 11.06 3.68
CA MET A 35 13.42 10.13 3.09
C MET A 35 12.58 10.84 2.04
N GLY A 36 12.21 10.12 1.00
CA GLY A 36 11.27 10.59 0.00
C GLY A 36 10.56 9.44 -0.67
N THR A 37 9.47 9.76 -1.35
CA THR A 37 8.64 8.80 -2.05
C THR A 37 8.58 9.18 -3.52
N VAL A 38 8.89 8.22 -4.39
CA VAL A 38 8.60 8.30 -5.82
C VAL A 38 7.43 7.36 -6.09
N ALA A 39 6.32 7.91 -6.57
CA ALA A 39 5.15 7.12 -6.94
C ALA A 39 5.11 6.90 -8.45
N PHE A 40 4.77 5.68 -8.83
CA PHE A 40 4.63 5.27 -10.22
C PHE A 40 3.20 4.85 -10.51
N SER A 41 2.73 5.12 -11.72
CA SER A 41 1.57 4.45 -12.30
C SER A 41 2.09 3.40 -13.27
N LEU A 42 1.74 2.13 -13.03
CA LEU A 42 2.13 0.97 -13.83
C LEU A 42 0.91 0.42 -14.58
N ASP A 43 1.10 0.06 -15.84
CA ASP A 43 0.19 -0.81 -16.58
C ASP A 43 0.72 -2.26 -16.53
N ASP A 44 0.04 -3.10 -15.77
CA ASP A 44 0.43 -4.51 -15.56
C ASP A 44 0.43 -5.34 -16.86
N ARG A 45 -0.28 -4.91 -17.91
CA ARG A 45 -0.34 -5.66 -19.18
C ARG A 45 0.89 -5.42 -20.04
N THR A 46 1.34 -4.17 -20.08
CA THR A 46 2.42 -3.73 -20.97
C THR A 46 3.75 -3.60 -20.23
N GLY A 47 3.74 -3.55 -18.90
CA GLY A 47 4.90 -3.25 -18.08
C GLY A 47 5.34 -1.78 -18.16
N VAL A 48 4.61 -0.94 -18.90
CA VAL A 48 4.90 0.49 -19.03
C VAL A 48 4.54 1.18 -17.73
N PHE A 49 5.47 1.98 -17.22
CA PHE A 49 5.22 2.81 -16.04
C PHE A 49 5.60 4.26 -16.28
N ARG A 50 4.98 5.15 -15.51
CA ARG A 50 5.28 6.58 -15.49
C ARG A 50 5.45 7.06 -14.06
N VAL A 51 6.39 7.99 -13.83
CA VAL A 51 6.48 8.72 -12.57
C VAL A 51 5.29 9.67 -12.49
N ILE A 52 4.53 9.60 -11.40
CA ILE A 52 3.38 10.48 -11.14
C ILE A 52 3.62 11.42 -9.96
N LEU A 53 4.56 11.07 -9.08
CA LEU A 53 4.92 11.87 -7.92
C LEU A 53 6.38 11.62 -7.56
N ALA A 54 7.08 12.66 -7.11
CA ALA A 54 8.41 12.54 -6.53
C ALA A 54 8.59 13.63 -5.49
N GLU A 55 8.42 13.25 -4.23
CA GLU A 55 8.42 14.17 -3.08
C GLU A 55 9.46 13.72 -2.04
N SER A 56 10.25 14.68 -1.56
CA SER A 56 11.16 14.48 -0.45
C SER A 56 10.55 15.02 0.83
N ARG A 57 10.70 14.29 1.93
CA ARG A 57 10.42 14.79 3.27
C ARG A 57 11.72 15.39 3.83
N PRO A 58 11.72 16.65 4.30
CA PRO A 58 12.91 17.22 4.91
C PRO A 58 13.34 16.37 6.12
N ARG A 59 14.66 16.24 6.29
CA ARG A 59 15.27 15.49 7.39
C ARG A 59 14.78 16.07 8.72
N SER A 60 13.82 15.41 9.37
CA SER A 60 13.61 15.57 10.81
C SER A 60 14.83 14.99 11.50
N GLY A 61 15.41 15.67 12.48
CA GLY A 61 16.73 15.35 13.08
C GLY A 61 16.88 13.97 13.73
N ALA A 62 15.88 13.09 13.65
CA ALA A 62 16.02 11.69 14.01
C ALA A 62 16.71 10.93 12.87
N ALA A 63 17.88 10.34 13.15
CA ALA A 63 18.52 9.39 12.25
C ALA A 63 17.52 8.29 11.89
N VAL A 64 17.24 8.16 10.60
CA VAL A 64 16.39 7.11 10.07
C VAL A 64 17.15 5.81 10.25
N ALA A 65 16.73 5.01 11.23
CA ALA A 65 17.27 3.69 11.44
C ALA A 65 17.15 2.88 10.15
N ASP A 66 18.18 2.10 9.83
CA ASP A 66 18.14 1.09 8.79
C ASP A 66 16.86 0.28 8.94
N PHE A 67 15.96 0.39 7.97
CA PHE A 67 14.75 -0.44 7.92
C PHE A 67 15.16 -1.83 7.46
N GLU A 68 15.70 -2.62 8.39
CA GLU A 68 15.58 -4.08 8.31
C GLU A 68 14.08 -4.41 8.10
N PRO A 69 13.70 -5.21 7.10
CA PRO A 69 12.31 -5.50 6.85
C PRO A 69 11.74 -6.29 8.03
N VAL A 70 11.01 -5.58 8.91
CA VAL A 70 10.37 -6.13 10.12
C VAL A 70 9.40 -7.28 9.79
N ALA A 71 8.94 -7.37 8.54
CA ALA A 71 8.19 -8.51 8.01
C ALA A 71 8.32 -8.63 6.49
N ALA A 72 8.16 -9.86 5.96
CA ALA A 72 8.17 -10.14 4.53
C ALA A 72 6.97 -9.51 3.79
N HIS A 73 5.83 -9.36 4.46
CA HIS A 73 4.65 -8.67 3.92
C HIS A 73 4.00 -7.74 4.94
N ALA A 74 3.62 -6.55 4.49
CA ALA A 74 2.84 -5.57 5.24
C ALA A 74 1.60 -5.15 4.45
N LEU A 75 0.48 -4.99 5.15
CA LEU A 75 -0.78 -4.48 4.63
C LEU A 75 -1.22 -3.30 5.50
N GLU A 76 -1.44 -2.15 4.88
CA GLU A 76 -2.01 -0.98 5.53
C GLU A 76 -3.44 -0.77 5.02
N VAL A 77 -4.40 -0.68 5.92
CA VAL A 77 -5.81 -0.45 5.60
C VAL A 77 -6.24 0.86 6.22
N ARG A 78 -6.72 1.78 5.37
CA ARG A 78 -7.30 3.05 5.83
C ARG A 78 -8.79 2.85 6.09
N ILE A 79 -9.20 3.11 7.32
CA ILE A 79 -10.57 3.01 7.80
C ILE A 79 -11.06 4.44 8.04
N ASP A 80 -11.92 4.90 7.15
CA ASP A 80 -12.48 6.24 7.24
C ASP A 80 -13.69 6.22 8.20
N GLY A 81 -13.73 7.20 9.10
CA GLY A 81 -14.82 7.37 10.06
C GLY A 81 -15.93 8.21 9.43
N CYS A 82 -16.93 7.58 8.83
CA CYS A 82 -18.07 8.26 8.18
C CYS A 82 -17.70 9.02 6.89
N ALA A 83 -18.70 9.33 6.06
CA ALA A 83 -18.53 9.88 4.71
C ALA A 83 -17.86 11.28 4.62
N ASP A 84 -17.53 11.89 5.75
CA ASP A 84 -16.83 13.17 5.80
C ASP A 84 -15.30 12.97 5.84
N ARG A 85 -14.64 13.35 4.76
CA ARG A 85 -13.19 13.19 4.54
C ARG A 85 -12.32 14.04 5.48
N HIS A 86 -12.93 14.91 6.29
CA HIS A 86 -12.24 15.76 7.27
C HIS A 86 -12.14 15.13 8.66
N MET A 87 -12.83 14.01 8.90
CA MET A 87 -12.74 13.29 10.17
C MET A 87 -11.43 12.49 10.26
N PRO A 88 -10.89 12.29 11.47
CA PRO A 88 -9.68 11.50 11.66
C PRO A 88 -9.88 10.07 11.12
N CYS A 89 -9.02 9.67 10.19
CA CYS A 89 -8.98 8.32 9.65
C CYS A 89 -8.12 7.41 10.55
N THR A 90 -8.56 6.17 10.73
CA THR A 90 -7.79 5.15 11.45
C THR A 90 -7.01 4.31 10.45
N HIS A 91 -5.73 4.11 10.70
CA HIS A 91 -4.88 3.26 9.89
C HIS A 91 -4.60 1.95 10.63
N LEU A 92 -4.95 0.83 10.01
CA LEU A 92 -4.64 -0.51 10.49
C LEU A 92 -3.43 -1.04 9.72
N LEU A 93 -2.31 -1.24 10.42
CA LEU A 93 -1.11 -1.87 9.85
C LEU A 93 -1.02 -3.32 10.33
N VAL A 94 -0.85 -4.25 9.38
CA VAL A 94 -0.74 -5.68 9.65
C VAL A 94 0.45 -6.28 8.92
N CYS A 95 1.23 -7.08 9.64
CA CYS A 95 2.40 -7.75 9.11
C CYS A 95 2.22 -9.28 9.08
N GLY A 96 2.87 -9.94 8.13
CA GLY A 96 2.88 -11.39 7.98
C GLY A 96 4.17 -11.90 7.33
N ALA A 97 4.50 -13.18 7.57
CA ALA A 97 5.57 -13.86 6.85
C ALA A 97 5.17 -14.16 5.40
N THR A 98 3.86 -14.26 5.14
CA THR A 98 3.30 -14.38 3.78
C THR A 98 2.19 -13.37 3.56
N ARG A 99 1.92 -13.01 2.29
CA ARG A 99 0.77 -12.17 1.93
C ARG A 99 -0.55 -12.74 2.46
N GLY A 100 -0.78 -14.04 2.29
CA GLY A 100 -2.01 -14.69 2.74
C GLY A 100 -2.20 -14.61 4.26
N GLU A 101 -1.13 -14.69 5.04
CA GLU A 101 -1.17 -14.49 6.49
C GLU A 101 -1.50 -13.04 6.86
N ALA A 102 -0.88 -12.06 6.20
CA ALA A 102 -1.18 -10.65 6.41
C ALA A 102 -2.67 -10.34 6.12
N LEU A 103 -3.22 -10.87 5.02
CA LEU A 103 -4.64 -10.73 4.66
C LEU A 103 -5.57 -11.36 5.72
N ARG A 104 -5.26 -12.56 6.20
CA ARG A 104 -6.06 -13.23 7.26
C ARG A 104 -6.03 -12.44 8.56
N ARG A 105 -4.86 -11.93 8.96
CA ARG A 105 -4.73 -11.09 10.16
C ARG A 105 -5.49 -9.78 10.01
N ALA A 106 -5.45 -9.14 8.84
CA ALA A 106 -6.20 -7.92 8.57
C ALA A 106 -7.72 -8.16 8.61
N TYR A 107 -8.19 -9.25 8.01
CA TYR A 107 -9.61 -9.63 8.08
C TYR A 107 -10.05 -9.84 9.53
N ARG A 108 -9.27 -10.58 10.33
CA ARG A 108 -9.55 -10.80 11.75
C ARG A 108 -9.59 -9.48 12.52
N ALA A 109 -8.56 -8.66 12.36
CA ALA A 109 -8.47 -7.37 13.06
C ALA A 109 -9.64 -6.43 12.72
N LEU A 110 -10.08 -6.41 11.45
CA LEU A 110 -11.28 -5.67 11.04
C LEU A 110 -12.55 -6.26 11.68
N SER A 111 -12.69 -7.59 11.73
CA SER A 111 -13.87 -8.24 12.33
C SER A 111 -14.00 -8.02 13.84
N GLU A 112 -12.87 -7.90 14.54
CA GLU A 112 -12.80 -7.75 16.01
C GLU A 112 -12.77 -6.29 16.46
N MET A 113 -12.68 -5.34 15.52
CA MET A 113 -12.52 -3.91 15.84
C MET A 113 -13.78 -3.35 16.53
N PRO A 114 -13.65 -2.77 17.73
CA PRO A 114 -14.78 -2.20 18.46
C PRO A 114 -15.28 -0.91 17.81
N GLY A 115 -16.57 -0.60 17.99
CA GLY A 115 -17.21 0.64 17.51
C GLY A 115 -18.02 0.46 16.22
N PRO A 116 -18.88 1.45 15.89
CA PRO A 116 -19.68 1.42 14.69
C PRO A 116 -18.75 1.47 13.49
N ALA A 117 -18.68 0.36 12.77
CA ALA A 117 -18.22 0.45 11.42
C ALA A 117 -19.28 1.11 10.57
N GLY A 118 -18.91 2.22 9.95
CA GLY A 118 -19.60 2.63 8.75
C GLY A 118 -19.50 1.57 7.64
N VAL A 119 -20.12 1.89 6.52
CA VAL A 119 -20.10 1.14 5.26
C VAL A 119 -18.67 0.71 4.86
N ASP A 120 -17.66 1.50 5.24
CA ASP A 120 -16.26 1.26 4.89
C ASP A 120 -15.69 -0.06 5.47
N ARG A 121 -16.05 -0.50 6.69
CA ARG A 121 -15.50 -1.76 7.23
C ARG A 121 -16.00 -2.97 6.49
N ALA A 122 -17.31 -3.06 6.25
CA ALA A 122 -17.91 -4.16 5.52
C ALA A 122 -17.39 -4.21 4.07
N PHE A 123 -17.25 -3.04 3.45
CA PHE A 123 -16.62 -2.90 2.14
C PHE A 123 -15.16 -3.41 2.14
N LEU A 124 -14.34 -2.97 3.10
CA LEU A 124 -12.94 -3.39 3.23
C LEU A 124 -12.81 -4.90 3.47
N MET A 125 -13.65 -5.47 4.34
CA MET A 125 -13.69 -6.91 4.60
C MET A 125 -14.06 -7.70 3.34
N ASN A 126 -15.11 -7.29 2.62
CA ASN A 126 -15.51 -7.91 1.36
C ASN A 126 -14.42 -7.80 0.30
N ARG A 127 -13.75 -6.63 0.22
CA ARG A 127 -12.67 -6.39 -0.73
C ARG A 127 -11.45 -7.26 -0.45
N ILE A 128 -10.99 -7.34 0.81
CA ILE A 128 -9.85 -8.18 1.21
C ILE A 128 -10.15 -9.67 1.03
N ALA A 129 -11.40 -10.09 1.28
CA ALA A 129 -11.82 -11.48 1.09
C ALA A 129 -12.13 -11.83 -0.39
N SER A 130 -12.25 -10.84 -1.27
CA SER A 130 -12.60 -11.07 -2.68
C SER A 130 -11.54 -11.93 -3.38
N ARG A 131 -12.00 -12.86 -4.23
CA ARG A 131 -11.10 -13.69 -5.04
C ARG A 131 -10.15 -12.82 -5.87
N ALA A 132 -10.66 -11.75 -6.46
CA ALA A 132 -9.89 -10.81 -7.28
C ALA A 132 -8.71 -10.22 -6.50
N TYR A 133 -8.95 -9.72 -5.28
CA TYR A 133 -7.89 -9.15 -4.45
C TYR A 133 -6.94 -10.21 -3.89
N CYS A 134 -7.46 -11.39 -3.54
CA CYS A 134 -6.63 -12.53 -3.11
C CYS A 134 -5.69 -13.01 -4.23
N THR A 135 -6.13 -12.95 -5.49
CA THR A 135 -5.26 -13.14 -6.66
C THR A 135 -4.46 -11.90 -7.02
N GLY A 136 -4.40 -10.90 -6.14
CA GLY A 136 -3.64 -9.64 -6.20
C GLY A 136 -4.03 -8.65 -7.29
N LEU A 137 -5.25 -8.70 -7.82
CA LEU A 137 -5.76 -7.60 -8.63
C LEU A 137 -5.89 -6.34 -7.77
N THR A 138 -5.38 -5.22 -8.29
CA THR A 138 -5.41 -3.91 -7.63
C THR A 138 -5.96 -2.82 -8.54
N GLY A 139 -6.25 -1.64 -7.97
CA GLY A 139 -6.68 -0.47 -8.73
C GLY A 139 -8.00 -0.66 -9.48
N THR A 140 -8.10 -0.03 -10.66
CA THR A 140 -9.33 -0.01 -11.48
C THR A 140 -9.80 -1.40 -11.91
N ARG A 141 -8.89 -2.37 -12.03
CA ARG A 141 -9.23 -3.76 -12.40
C ARG A 141 -9.91 -4.48 -11.25
N LEU A 142 -9.51 -4.20 -10.01
CA LEU A 142 -10.21 -4.69 -8.83
C LEU A 142 -11.61 -4.05 -8.72
N ASP A 143 -11.71 -2.75 -9.03
CA ASP A 143 -13.00 -2.06 -9.03
C ASP A 143 -13.97 -2.65 -10.05
N GLN A 144 -13.50 -3.06 -11.23
CA GLN A 144 -14.31 -3.73 -12.25
C GLN A 144 -14.67 -5.18 -11.89
N ALA A 145 -13.80 -5.89 -11.16
CA ALA A 145 -13.99 -7.31 -10.83
C ALA A 145 -14.87 -7.54 -9.59
N VAL A 146 -15.07 -6.52 -8.77
CA VAL A 146 -15.81 -6.57 -7.49
C VAL A 146 -17.00 -5.59 -7.49
N GLY A 147 -17.20 -4.87 -8.60
CA GLY A 147 -18.31 -3.93 -8.81
C GLY A 147 -19.61 -4.59 -9.21
#